data_AF-A0AA37TGG5-F1
#
_entry.id   AF-A0AA37TGG5-F1
#
_cell.length_a   1.000
_cell.length_b   1.000
_cell.length_c   1.000
_cell.angle_alpha   90.00
_cell.angle_beta   90.00
_cell.angle_gamma   90.00
#
_symmetry.space_group_name_H-M   'P 1'
#
loop_
_entity.id
_entity.type
_entity.pdbx_description
1 polymer ?
#
loop_
_entity_poly.entity_id
_entity_poly.type
_entity_poly.pdbx_seq_one_letter_code
_entity_poly.pdbx_strand_id
1 'polypeptide(L)'
;MYFAPVHIWGTAGADQALTASAFAALQVEWFLKMLALGYKVDLIPKRTTIACMVFKPDSELYDAFGNVYNCTEVSHVEAYNIRNGDSSTTTNKYAIGAVDNHIRSDDLPFTNFYDEVSSGAYQCSKCQIFPVCGGKCPKSWQEGNIPCPPEKFNLPQRLIIKDLISNRATKIVGAHKAVT
;
A
#
# COMPACT_ATOMS: atom_id res chain seq x y z
N MET A 1 -6.94 16.67 -2.50
CA MET A 1 -5.90 16.34 -3.50
C MET A 1 -4.85 15.48 -2.82
N TYR A 2 -4.38 14.41 -3.47
CA TYR A 2 -3.35 13.52 -2.93
C TYR A 2 -2.34 13.19 -4.02
N PHE A 3 -1.10 12.89 -3.60
CA PHE A 3 -0.04 12.40 -4.49
C PHE A 3 0.22 10.94 -4.18
N ALA A 4 0.37 10.13 -5.21
CA ALA A 4 0.76 8.73 -5.09
C ALA A 4 2.02 8.47 -5.92
N PRO A 5 2.94 7.62 -5.43
CA PRO A 5 4.03 7.13 -6.26
C PRO A 5 3.47 6.28 -7.40
N VAL A 6 4.16 6.26 -8.53
CA VAL A 6 3.84 5.37 -9.64
C VAL A 6 4.12 3.94 -9.20
N HIS A 7 3.08 3.10 -9.19
CA HIS A 7 3.23 1.66 -8.91
C HIS A 7 3.59 0.94 -10.20
N ILE A 8 4.61 0.08 -10.14
CA ILE A 8 5.07 -0.70 -11.28
C ILE A 8 4.32 -2.03 -11.28
N TRP A 9 3.41 -2.18 -12.24
CA TRP A 9 2.55 -3.37 -12.38
C TRP A 9 3.18 -4.49 -13.22
N GLY A 10 4.40 -4.30 -13.75
CA GLY A 10 5.09 -5.24 -14.64
C GLY A 10 6.61 -5.23 -14.48
N THR A 11 7.35 -5.73 -15.46
CA THR A 11 8.82 -5.89 -15.37
C THR A 11 9.63 -4.69 -15.89
N ALA A 12 9.00 -3.74 -16.59
CA ALA A 12 9.67 -2.59 -17.19
C ALA A 12 9.50 -1.31 -16.36
N GLY A 13 10.57 -0.51 -16.23
CA GLY A 13 10.54 0.82 -15.62
C GLY A 13 10.75 0.86 -14.10
N ALA A 14 11.17 -0.25 -13.49
CA ALA A 14 11.46 -0.28 -12.05
C ALA A 14 12.62 0.65 -11.64
N ASP A 15 13.56 0.86 -12.55
CA ASP A 15 14.71 1.76 -12.43
C ASP A 15 14.35 3.25 -12.53
N GLN A 16 13.17 3.58 -13.07
CA GLN A 16 12.72 4.97 -13.26
C GLN A 16 11.83 5.49 -12.13
N ALA A 17 11.32 4.60 -11.28
CA ALA A 17 10.49 4.99 -10.15
C ALA A 17 11.31 5.62 -9.02
N LEU A 18 10.77 6.66 -8.40
CA LEU A 18 11.36 7.24 -7.21
C LEU A 18 11.36 6.21 -6.08
N THR A 19 12.46 6.18 -5.31
CA THR A 19 12.48 5.44 -4.06
C THR A 19 11.44 6.01 -3.08
N ALA A 20 10.94 5.19 -2.17
CA ALA A 20 9.93 5.62 -1.20
C ALA A 20 10.40 6.80 -0.34
N SER A 21 11.70 6.88 -0.02
CA SER A 21 12.29 8.00 0.72
C SER A 21 12.42 9.27 -0.13
N ALA A 22 12.82 9.16 -1.40
CA ALA A 22 12.89 10.30 -2.31
C ALA A 22 11.50 10.89 -2.58
N PHE A 23 10.51 10.04 -2.83
CA PHE A 23 9.11 10.46 -2.95
C PHE A 23 8.61 11.12 -1.66
N ALA A 24 8.93 10.54 -0.49
CA ALA A 24 8.53 11.11 0.79
C ALA A 24 9.10 12.51 1.05
N ALA A 25 10.33 12.80 0.58
CA ALA A 25 10.92 14.14 0.67
C ALA A 25 10.17 15.15 -0.21
N LEU A 26 9.95 14.83 -1.48
CA LEU A 26 9.17 15.69 -2.40
C LEU A 26 7.74 15.92 -1.91
N GLN A 27 7.13 14.90 -1.31
CA GLN A 27 5.78 15.00 -0.77
C GLN A 27 5.68 16.07 0.32
N VAL A 28 6.72 16.28 1.13
CA VAL A 28 6.76 17.36 2.13
C VAL A 28 6.77 18.73 1.46
N GLU A 29 7.56 18.91 0.41
CA GLU A 29 7.60 20.16 -0.37
C GLU A 29 6.23 20.45 -1.00
N TRP A 30 5.59 19.44 -1.57
CA TRP A 30 4.27 19.57 -2.14
C TRP A 30 3.22 19.93 -1.09
N PHE A 31 3.26 19.34 0.11
CA PHE A 31 2.38 19.73 1.20
C PHE A 31 2.55 21.19 1.58
N LEU A 32 3.78 21.68 1.70
CA LEU A 32 4.05 23.10 2.00
C LEU A 32 3.53 24.01 0.89
N LYS A 33 3.75 23.65 -0.38
CA LYS A 33 3.24 24.42 -1.53
C LYS A 33 1.72 24.45 -1.57
N MET A 34 1.08 23.32 -1.31
CA MET A 34 -0.38 23.22 -1.22
C MET A 34 -0.92 24.12 -0.10
N LEU A 35 -0.33 24.08 1.09
CA LEU A 35 -0.72 24.95 2.19
C LEU A 35 -0.54 26.44 1.84
N ALA A 36 0.56 26.80 1.18
CA ALA A 36 0.80 28.18 0.73
C ALA A 36 -0.23 28.67 -0.29
N LEU A 37 -0.79 27.76 -1.08
CA LEU A 37 -1.86 28.03 -2.05
C LEU A 37 -3.27 27.94 -1.43
N GLY A 38 -3.39 27.74 -0.11
CA GLY A 38 -4.66 27.69 0.60
C GLY A 38 -5.40 26.35 0.53
N TYR A 39 -4.76 25.29 0.04
CA TYR A 39 -5.36 23.95 0.05
C TYR A 39 -5.37 23.35 1.46
N LYS A 40 -6.41 22.56 1.74
CA LYS A 40 -6.44 21.67 2.91
C LYS A 40 -5.59 20.43 2.62
N VAL A 41 -4.71 20.07 3.56
CA VAL A 41 -3.80 18.93 3.46
C VAL A 41 -3.99 17.99 4.66
N ASP A 42 -4.22 16.71 4.39
CA ASP A 42 -4.30 15.66 5.40
C ASP A 42 -2.88 15.15 5.73
N LEU A 43 -2.29 15.72 6.80
CA LEU A 43 -0.90 15.42 7.18
C LEU A 43 -0.78 14.11 7.98
N ILE A 44 -1.78 13.80 8.80
CA ILE A 44 -1.73 12.65 9.71
C ILE A 44 -2.37 11.44 9.03
N PRO A 45 -1.62 10.33 8.86
CA PRO A 45 -2.19 9.15 8.24
C PRO A 45 -3.30 8.56 9.11
N LYS A 46 -4.35 8.09 8.44
CA LYS A 46 -5.41 7.31 9.07
C LYS A 46 -4.99 5.85 9.15
N ARG A 47 -5.45 5.16 10.20
CA ARG A 47 -5.26 3.72 10.34
C ARG A 47 -5.98 2.98 9.21
N THR A 48 -5.26 2.07 8.56
CA THR A 48 -5.84 1.10 7.63
C THR A 48 -6.24 -0.15 8.41
N THR A 49 -7.54 -0.49 8.44
CA THR A 49 -8.03 -1.67 9.17
C THR A 49 -7.85 -2.96 8.40
N ILE A 50 -7.98 -2.92 7.07
CA ILE A 50 -7.72 -4.04 6.17
C ILE A 50 -6.83 -3.52 5.04
N ALA A 51 -5.57 -3.96 5.00
CA ALA A 51 -4.56 -3.39 4.10
C ALA A 51 -4.68 -3.87 2.65
N CYS A 52 -5.20 -5.07 2.44
CA CYS A 52 -5.27 -5.73 1.13
C CYS A 52 -6.47 -6.67 1.09
N MET A 53 -6.98 -6.95 -0.12
CA MET A 53 -8.06 -7.90 -0.33
C MET A 53 -7.72 -9.32 0.12
N VAL A 54 -6.44 -9.72 0.13
CA VAL A 54 -6.03 -11.07 0.57
C VAL A 54 -6.41 -11.36 2.02
N PHE A 55 -6.62 -10.32 2.84
CA PHE A 55 -7.06 -10.44 4.23
C PHE A 55 -8.57 -10.35 4.40
N LYS A 56 -9.32 -10.16 3.32
CA LYS A 56 -10.77 -10.26 3.30
C LYS A 56 -11.11 -11.67 2.86
N PRO A 57 -11.73 -12.49 3.72
CA PRO A 57 -12.12 -13.83 3.33
C PRO A 57 -12.99 -13.76 2.06
N ASP A 58 -14.10 -13.05 2.10
CA ASP A 58 -15.07 -12.91 1.01
C ASP A 58 -14.61 -12.13 -0.24
N SER A 59 -13.32 -11.85 -0.42
CA SER A 59 -12.80 -11.11 -1.57
C SER A 59 -12.09 -12.01 -2.59
N GLU A 60 -12.61 -12.02 -3.81
CA GLU A 60 -12.06 -12.77 -4.94
C GLU A 60 -11.98 -11.88 -6.19
N LEU A 61 -11.06 -12.20 -7.08
CA LEU A 61 -10.91 -11.65 -8.42
C LEU A 61 -11.24 -12.74 -9.43
N TYR A 62 -12.09 -12.40 -10.39
CA TYR A 62 -12.34 -13.23 -11.57
C TYR A 62 -11.69 -12.55 -12.78
N ASP A 63 -10.85 -13.28 -13.51
CA ASP A 63 -10.23 -12.76 -14.72
C ASP A 63 -11.13 -12.93 -15.96
N ALA A 64 -10.67 -12.42 -17.11
CA ALA A 64 -11.41 -12.50 -18.37
C ALA A 64 -11.62 -13.94 -18.90
N PHE A 65 -10.89 -14.91 -18.36
CA PHE A 65 -10.96 -16.32 -18.74
C PHE A 65 -11.78 -17.15 -17.73
N GLY A 66 -12.28 -16.53 -16.67
CA GLY A 66 -13.04 -17.22 -15.62
C GLY A 66 -12.16 -17.89 -14.57
N ASN A 67 -10.86 -17.60 -14.49
CA ASN A 67 -10.03 -18.06 -13.38
C ASN A 67 -10.28 -17.19 -12.13
N VAL A 68 -10.19 -17.80 -10.96
CA VAL A 68 -10.40 -17.17 -9.66
C VAL A 68 -9.07 -16.95 -8.95
N TYR A 69 -8.91 -15.80 -8.31
CA TYR A 69 -7.74 -15.42 -7.51
C TYR A 69 -8.17 -14.69 -6.23
N ASN A 70 -7.35 -14.69 -5.19
CA ASN A 70 -7.54 -13.81 -4.03
C ASN A 70 -6.69 -12.52 -4.09
N CYS A 71 -5.98 -12.30 -5.20
CA CYS A 71 -5.10 -11.15 -5.41
C CYS A 71 -5.32 -10.55 -6.81
N THR A 72 -5.48 -9.22 -6.90
CA THR A 72 -5.67 -8.51 -8.18
C THR A 72 -4.42 -8.42 -9.04
N GLU A 73 -3.23 -8.63 -8.48
CA GLU A 73 -1.97 -8.36 -9.17
C GLU A 73 -1.28 -9.59 -9.78
N VAL A 74 -1.98 -10.72 -9.85
CA VAL A 74 -1.38 -12.00 -10.28
C VAL A 74 -2.02 -12.60 -11.54
N SER A 75 -3.26 -12.26 -11.88
CA SER A 75 -4.04 -12.98 -12.91
C SER A 75 -3.43 -12.93 -14.31
N HIS A 76 -2.82 -11.81 -14.69
CA HIS A 76 -2.29 -11.58 -16.04
C HIS A 76 -0.76 -11.46 -16.09
N VAL A 77 -0.06 -11.93 -15.07
CA VAL A 77 1.42 -11.88 -15.03
C VAL A 77 1.98 -13.16 -15.64
N GLU A 78 2.54 -13.06 -16.84
CA GLU A 78 3.07 -14.21 -17.59
C GLU A 78 4.13 -15.01 -16.82
N ALA A 79 4.97 -14.33 -16.02
CA ALA A 79 6.00 -14.97 -15.20
C ALA A 79 5.46 -15.93 -14.13
N TYR A 80 4.15 -15.93 -13.85
CA TYR A 80 3.51 -16.85 -12.91
C TYR A 80 2.88 -18.07 -13.57
N ASN A 81 2.90 -18.13 -14.91
CA ASN A 81 2.41 -19.28 -15.66
C ASN A 81 3.44 -20.42 -15.59
N ILE A 82 3.01 -21.55 -15.05
CA ILE A 82 3.80 -22.78 -14.99
C ILE A 82 3.39 -23.66 -16.17
N ARG A 83 4.38 -24.21 -16.89
CA ARG A 83 4.12 -25.20 -17.94
C ARG A 83 3.69 -26.52 -17.34
N ASN A 84 2.59 -27.06 -17.85
CA ASN A 84 2.15 -28.40 -17.49
C ASN A 84 2.97 -29.45 -18.26
N GLY A 85 2.91 -30.72 -17.82
CA GLY A 85 3.69 -31.81 -18.40
C GLY A 85 3.43 -32.07 -19.89
N ASP A 86 2.31 -31.59 -20.44
CA ASP A 86 2.10 -31.39 -21.87
C ASP A 86 2.39 -29.93 -22.23
N SER A 87 3.14 -29.72 -23.31
CA SER A 87 3.74 -28.42 -23.66
C SER A 87 2.76 -27.37 -24.20
N SER A 88 1.44 -27.63 -24.17
CA SER A 88 0.43 -26.76 -24.77
C SER A 88 -0.37 -25.93 -23.77
N THR A 89 -0.37 -26.31 -22.49
CA THR A 89 -1.15 -25.62 -21.45
C THR A 89 -0.25 -25.04 -20.35
N THR A 90 -0.61 -23.84 -19.90
CA THR A 90 0.02 -23.19 -18.75
C THR A 90 -1.04 -22.85 -17.72
N THR A 91 -0.73 -23.07 -16.45
CA THR A 91 -1.59 -22.69 -15.33
C THR A 91 -0.89 -21.62 -14.50
N ASN A 92 -1.63 -20.58 -14.11
CA ASN A 92 -1.10 -19.56 -13.21
C ASN A 92 -0.96 -20.15 -11.80
N LYS A 93 0.24 -20.08 -11.22
CA LYS A 93 0.54 -20.68 -9.90
C LYS A 93 -0.26 -20.09 -8.73
N TYR A 94 -0.89 -18.93 -8.91
CA TYR A 94 -1.71 -18.27 -7.90
C TYR A 94 -3.22 -18.41 -8.15
N ALA A 95 -3.63 -19.10 -9.23
CA ALA A 95 -5.04 -19.39 -9.45
C ALA A 95 -5.56 -20.30 -8.33
N ILE A 96 -6.71 -19.94 -7.77
CA ILE A 96 -7.36 -20.68 -6.67
C ILE A 96 -8.59 -21.48 -7.14
N GLY A 97 -8.92 -21.39 -8.44
CA GLY A 97 -10.05 -22.10 -9.03
C GLY A 97 -10.48 -21.50 -10.36
N ALA A 98 -11.62 -21.97 -10.88
CA ALA A 98 -12.33 -21.40 -12.02
C ALA A 98 -13.82 -21.25 -11.66
N VAL A 99 -14.52 -20.29 -12.28
CA VAL A 99 -15.92 -19.94 -11.94
C VAL A 99 -16.86 -21.16 -11.95
N ASP A 100 -16.60 -22.13 -12.83
CA ASP A 100 -17.42 -23.33 -12.97
C ASP A 100 -17.15 -24.41 -11.92
N ASN A 101 -16.01 -24.37 -11.22
CA ASN A 101 -15.53 -25.42 -10.32
C ASN A 101 -14.83 -24.89 -9.04
N HIS A 102 -15.13 -23.66 -8.62
CA HIS A 102 -14.46 -23.04 -7.47
C HIS A 102 -15.06 -23.54 -6.14
N ILE A 103 -14.29 -24.36 -5.43
CA ILE A 103 -14.50 -24.66 -4.01
C ILE A 103 -13.47 -23.88 -3.22
N ARG A 104 -13.96 -22.99 -2.37
CA ARG A 104 -13.12 -22.10 -1.58
C ARG A 104 -12.20 -22.89 -0.62
N SER A 105 -10.90 -22.67 -0.76
CA SER A 105 -9.86 -23.18 0.14
C SER A 105 -9.60 -22.19 1.29
N ASP A 106 -9.21 -22.71 2.45
CA ASP A 106 -8.67 -21.91 3.57
C ASP A 106 -7.17 -21.60 3.38
N ASP A 107 -6.46 -22.43 2.61
CA ASP A 107 -5.07 -22.20 2.21
C ASP A 107 -5.06 -21.39 0.91
N LEU A 108 -4.81 -20.09 1.04
CA LEU A 108 -4.82 -19.12 -0.06
C LEU A 108 -3.50 -18.35 -0.10
N PRO A 109 -3.01 -17.97 -1.29
CA PRO A 109 -1.78 -17.20 -1.40
C PRO A 109 -1.77 -15.94 -0.53
N PHE A 110 -0.63 -15.67 0.10
CA PHE A 110 -0.34 -14.44 0.83
C PHE A 110 -1.13 -14.17 2.13
N THR A 111 -1.99 -15.07 2.57
CA THR A 111 -2.83 -14.88 3.78
C THR A 111 -2.04 -14.95 5.08
N ASN A 112 -0.93 -15.71 5.10
CA ASN A 112 -0.03 -15.91 6.24
C ASN A 112 0.88 -14.71 6.55
N PHE A 113 0.77 -13.58 5.83
CA PHE A 113 1.67 -12.43 5.96
C PHE A 113 1.79 -11.91 7.40
N TYR A 114 0.69 -11.84 8.16
CA TYR A 114 0.76 -11.33 9.54
C TYR A 114 1.45 -12.29 10.51
N ASP A 115 1.39 -13.60 10.24
CA ASP A 115 2.16 -14.59 10.99
C ASP A 115 3.66 -14.47 10.65
N GLU A 116 3.99 -14.24 9.37
CA GLU A 116 5.36 -13.96 8.91
C GLU A 116 5.92 -12.66 9.52
N VAL A 117 5.10 -11.60 9.62
CA VAL A 117 5.50 -10.39 10.35
C VAL A 117 5.74 -10.71 11.82
N SER A 118 4.87 -11.47 12.46
CA SER A 118 4.98 -11.79 13.89
C SER A 118 6.20 -12.67 14.22
N SER A 119 6.57 -13.57 13.30
CA SER A 119 7.78 -14.40 13.43
C SER A 119 9.08 -13.64 13.11
N GLY A 120 8.98 -12.40 12.62
CA GLY A 120 10.12 -11.54 12.33
C GLY A 120 10.70 -11.69 10.92
N ALA A 121 9.99 -12.37 10.00
CA ALA A 121 10.42 -12.50 8.60
C ALA A 121 10.53 -11.15 7.89
N TYR A 122 9.74 -10.16 8.30
CA TYR A 122 9.77 -8.80 7.76
C TYR A 122 10.12 -7.75 8.82
N GLN A 123 10.72 -6.65 8.36
CA GLN A 123 11.05 -5.47 9.18
C GLN A 123 9.82 -4.79 9.82
N CYS A 124 8.60 -5.16 9.40
CA CYS A 124 7.35 -4.66 9.97
C CYS A 124 7.21 -4.98 11.46
N SER A 125 7.79 -6.10 11.93
CA SER A 125 7.76 -6.54 13.34
C SER A 125 8.25 -5.49 14.34
N LYS A 126 9.17 -4.62 13.90
CA LYS A 126 9.78 -3.55 14.73
C LYS A 126 9.38 -2.15 14.27
N CYS A 127 8.46 -2.04 13.32
CA CYS A 127 8.13 -0.77 12.68
C CYS A 127 7.02 -0.01 13.41
N GLN A 128 7.32 1.19 13.89
CA GLN A 128 6.38 2.01 14.68
C GLN A 128 5.12 2.43 13.91
N ILE A 129 5.17 2.49 12.57
CA ILE A 129 4.01 2.85 11.74
C ILE A 129 3.22 1.63 11.26
N PHE A 130 3.67 0.41 11.54
CA PHE A 130 2.99 -0.81 11.10
C PHE A 130 1.51 -0.87 11.55
N PRO A 131 1.14 -0.52 12.80
CA PRO A 131 -0.27 -0.49 13.22
C PRO A 131 -1.15 0.50 12.42
N VAL A 132 -0.54 1.43 11.69
CA VAL A 132 -1.25 2.42 10.84
C VAL A 132 -1.34 1.94 9.40
N CYS A 133 -0.25 1.38 8.85
CA CYS A 133 -0.16 1.02 7.44
C CYS A 133 -0.54 -0.43 7.12
N GLY A 134 -0.50 -1.33 8.10
CA GLY A 134 -0.84 -2.75 7.96
C GLY A 134 0.09 -3.54 7.04
N GLY A 135 1.28 -3.03 6.72
CA GLY A 135 2.28 -3.72 5.90
C GLY A 135 2.11 -3.61 4.38
N LYS A 136 1.01 -2.98 3.90
CA LYS A 136 0.69 -2.83 2.47
C LYS A 136 0.60 -4.17 1.74
N CYS A 137 1.18 -4.31 0.54
CA CYS A 137 0.96 -5.45 -0.34
C CYS A 137 1.86 -6.66 0.06
N PRO A 138 1.28 -7.79 0.50
CA PRO A 138 2.06 -8.98 0.88
C PRO A 138 2.84 -9.60 -0.28
N LYS A 139 2.27 -9.61 -1.49
CA LYS A 139 2.93 -10.08 -2.72
C LYS A 139 4.26 -9.34 -2.93
N SER A 140 4.26 -8.01 -2.83
CA SER A 140 5.49 -7.22 -3.04
C SER A 140 6.59 -7.63 -2.04
N TRP A 141 6.26 -7.95 -0.80
CA TRP A 141 7.24 -8.46 0.16
C TRP A 141 7.85 -9.79 -0.26
N GLN A 142 7.03 -10.75 -0.72
CA GLN A 142 7.52 -12.03 -1.22
C GLN A 142 8.43 -11.89 -2.45
N GLU A 143 8.21 -10.85 -3.25
CA GLU A 143 9.05 -10.53 -4.41
C GLU A 143 10.30 -9.70 -4.07
N GLY A 144 10.51 -9.37 -2.79
CA GLY A 144 11.62 -8.52 -2.34
C GLY A 144 11.40 -7.01 -2.57
N ASN A 145 10.23 -6.62 -3.06
CA ASN A 145 9.84 -5.23 -3.28
C ASN A 145 9.18 -4.64 -2.03
N ILE A 146 9.94 -3.92 -1.21
CA ILE A 146 9.46 -3.38 0.07
C ILE A 146 8.40 -2.27 -0.16
N PRO A 147 7.10 -2.49 0.12
CA PRO A 147 6.02 -1.55 -0.21
C PRO A 147 5.74 -0.57 0.95
N CYS A 148 6.80 -0.04 1.56
CA CYS A 148 6.63 0.88 2.70
C CYS A 148 5.99 2.21 2.25
N PRO A 149 4.96 2.70 2.95
CA PRO A 149 4.33 3.98 2.61
C PRO A 149 5.30 5.15 2.89
N PRO A 150 5.17 6.28 2.17
CA PRO A 150 6.04 7.45 2.35
C PRO A 150 5.97 8.01 3.78
N GLU A 151 4.84 7.83 4.46
CA GLU A 151 4.65 8.17 5.87
C GLU A 151 5.72 7.55 6.79
N LYS A 152 6.26 6.37 6.46
CA LYS A 152 7.36 5.76 7.24
C LYS A 152 8.57 6.71 7.30
N PHE A 153 8.78 7.52 6.27
CA PHE A 153 9.97 8.36 6.10
C PHE A 153 9.70 9.83 6.42
N ASN A 154 8.46 10.31 6.28
CA ASN A 154 8.14 11.73 6.46
C ASN A 154 7.10 12.05 7.55
N LEU A 155 6.69 11.08 8.38
CA LEU A 155 5.79 11.34 9.50
C LEU A 155 6.31 12.44 10.47
N PRO A 156 7.60 12.49 10.84
CA PRO A 156 8.09 13.57 11.71
C PRO A 156 7.85 14.97 11.13
N GLN A 157 8.12 15.17 9.84
CA GLN A 157 7.91 16.44 9.14
C GLN A 157 6.42 16.79 9.07
N ARG A 158 5.56 15.80 8.80
CA ARG A 158 4.10 15.99 8.81
C ARG A 158 3.59 16.45 10.18
N LEU A 159 4.12 15.90 11.27
CA LEU A 159 3.77 16.32 12.64
C LEU A 159 4.19 17.77 12.91
N ILE A 160 5.41 18.15 12.52
CA ILE A 160 5.89 19.53 12.66
C ILE A 160 5.00 20.50 11.88
N ILE A 161 4.70 20.20 10.62
CA ILE A 161 3.81 21.03 9.80
C ILE A 161 2.43 21.13 10.46
N LYS A 162 1.89 20.02 10.96
CA LYS A 162 0.58 19.97 11.62
C LYS A 162 0.54 20.84 12.88
N ASP A 163 1.60 20.81 13.68
CA ASP A 163 1.74 21.65 14.87
C ASP A 163 1.79 23.15 14.48
N LEU A 164 2.64 23.50 13.51
CA LEU A 164 2.79 24.89 13.04
C LEU A 164 1.49 25.51 12.52
N ILE A 165 0.71 24.76 11.71
CA ILE A 165 -0.57 25.27 11.20
C ILE A 165 -1.63 25.38 12.31
N SER A 166 -1.60 24.48 13.29
CA SER A 166 -2.56 24.49 14.40
C SER A 166 -2.25 25.65 15.34
N ASN A 167 -0.98 25.88 15.68
CA ASN A 167 -0.54 26.97 16.55
C ASN A 167 -0.69 28.36 15.90
N ARG A 168 -0.51 28.48 14.59
CA ARG A 168 -0.84 29.71 13.85
C ARG A 168 -2.34 30.01 13.90
N ALA A 169 -3.20 28.99 13.74
CA ALA A 169 -4.65 29.18 13.86
C ALA A 169 -5.03 29.66 15.27
N THR A 170 -4.44 29.11 16.33
CA THR A 170 -4.72 29.51 17.71
C THR A 170 -4.31 30.96 18.00
N LYS A 171 -3.18 31.44 17.46
CA LYS A 171 -2.73 32.83 17.64
C LYS A 171 -3.65 33.85 16.95
N ILE A 172 -4.21 33.53 15.78
CA ILE A 172 -5.16 34.41 15.07
C ILE A 172 -6.49 34.51 15.83
N VAL A 173 -6.99 33.39 16.37
CA VAL A 173 -8.22 33.35 17.16
C VAL A 173 -8.04 34.06 18.52
N GLY A 174 -6.88 33.93 19.15
CA GLY A 174 -6.53 34.66 20.37
C GLY A 174 -6.43 36.18 20.18
N ALA A 175 -5.86 36.62 19.05
CA ALA A 175 -5.79 38.05 18.72
C ALA A 175 -7.18 38.67 18.46
N HIS A 176 -8.10 37.92 17.85
CA HIS A 176 -9.48 38.41 17.64
C HIS A 176 -10.29 38.54 18.94
N LYS A 177 -10.03 37.72 19.97
CA LYS A 177 -10.71 37.81 21.27
C LYS A 177 -10.17 38.89 22.20
N ALA A 178 -8.97 39.43 21.93
CA ALA A 178 -8.37 40.49 22.74
C ALA A 178 -8.76 41.91 22.27
N VAL A 179 -9.56 42.04 21.20
CA VAL A 179 -9.96 43.31 20.57
C VAL A 179 -11.47 43.59 20.74
N THR A 180 -12.15 42.84 21.61
CA THR A 180 -13.56 43.04 22.00
C THR A 180 -13.66 43.14 23.51
#